data_AF-A0A820BZD8-F1
#
_entry.id   AF-A0A820BZD8-F1
#
_cell.length_a   1.000
_cell.length_b   1.000
_cell.length_c   1.000
_cell.angle_alpha   90.00
_cell.angle_beta   90.00
_cell.angle_gamma   90.00
#
_symmetry.space_group_name_H-M   'P 1'
#
loop_
_entity.id
_entity.type
_entity.pdbx_description
1 polymer ?
#
loop_
_entity_poly.entity_id
_entity_poly.type
_entity_poly.pdbx_seq_one_letter_code
_entity_poly.pdbx_strand_id
1 'polypeptide(L)'
;FYNEHIACFPLIMAHIAQPLLIRQIILYIKGQSGLPVYVGYLFAVGLCISAILQAIIHQQILLRNSRMGMRVPNALSSAIYRHLLTINTAALHKTTAAQMVNLVANDAGKFEELSIFVHTLVLALVEALGTFALVWWYIGLPTVFGYAVLLLLVPIQFIFS
;
A
#
# COMPACT_ATOMS: atom_id res chain seq x y z
N PHE A 1 -2.80 4.96 13.05
CA PHE A 1 -3.82 3.96 13.36
C PHE A 1 -5.28 4.39 13.12
N TYR A 2 -5.99 5.18 13.94
CA TYR A 2 -7.44 5.42 13.71
C TYR A 2 -7.77 6.07 12.35
N ASN A 3 -6.94 7.02 11.89
CA ASN A 3 -7.13 7.69 10.59
C ASN A 3 -6.70 6.86 9.36
N GLU A 4 -5.96 5.75 9.55
CA GLU A 4 -5.54 4.90 8.44
C GLU A 4 -6.70 4.07 7.91
N HIS A 5 -7.47 3.46 8.81
CA HIS A 5 -8.65 2.67 8.42
C HIS A 5 -9.71 3.50 7.68
N ILE A 6 -9.90 4.77 8.07
CA ILE A 6 -10.88 5.68 7.47
C ILE A 6 -10.51 6.04 6.02
N ALA A 7 -9.21 6.14 5.69
CA ALA A 7 -8.76 6.47 4.34
C ALA A 7 -8.62 5.23 3.42
N CYS A 8 -8.40 4.06 4.00
CA CYS A 8 -8.23 2.81 3.23
C CYS A 8 -9.56 2.25 2.74
N PHE A 9 -10.63 2.38 3.53
CA PHE A 9 -11.97 1.94 3.13
C PHE A 9 -12.47 2.60 1.82
N PRO A 10 -12.43 3.95 1.65
CA PRO A 10 -12.84 4.58 0.39
C PRO A 10 -11.90 4.26 -0.77
N LEU A 11 -10.61 4.01 -0.53
CA LEU A 11 -9.68 3.57 -1.56
C LEU A 11 -10.09 2.20 -2.12
N ILE A 12 -10.32 1.23 -1.23
CA ILE A 12 -10.73 -0.13 -1.61
C ILE A 12 -12.08 -0.09 -2.33
N MET A 13 -13.03 0.71 -1.85
CA MET A 13 -14.33 0.89 -2.50
C MET A 13 -14.22 1.53 -3.89
N ALA A 14 -13.38 2.55 -4.06
CA ALA A 14 -13.15 3.18 -5.36
C ALA A 14 -12.50 2.20 -6.35
N HIS A 15 -11.52 1.42 -5.88
CA HIS A 15 -10.85 0.41 -6.70
C HIS A 15 -11.79 -0.73 -7.11
N ILE A 16 -12.63 -1.20 -6.19
CA ILE A 16 -13.68 -2.21 -6.44
C ILE A 16 -14.78 -1.68 -7.39
N ALA A 17 -15.10 -0.39 -7.34
CA ALA A 17 -16.11 0.20 -8.21
C ALA A 17 -15.69 0.20 -9.70
N GLN A 18 -14.39 0.30 -10.00
CA GLN A 18 -13.87 0.35 -11.36
C GLN A 18 -14.23 -0.88 -12.22
N PRO A 19 -13.95 -2.14 -11.81
CA PRO A 19 -14.33 -3.31 -12.60
C PRO A 19 -15.85 -3.45 -12.75
N LEU A 20 -16.63 -2.98 -11.77
CA LEU A 20 -18.10 -2.97 -11.87
C LEU A 20 -18.60 -1.97 -12.91
N LEU A 21 -18.01 -0.76 -12.95
CA LEU A 21 -18.33 0.26 -13.95
C LEU A 21 -17.92 -0.21 -15.35
N ILE A 22 -16.73 -0.78 -15.51
CA ILE A 22 -16.26 -1.37 -16.78
C ILE A 22 -17.23 -2.46 -17.25
N ARG A 23 -17.69 -3.33 -16.34
CA ARG A 23 -18.68 -4.36 -16.68
C ARG A 23 -19.98 -3.74 -17.22
N GLN A 24 -20.48 -2.67 -16.60
CA GLN A 24 -21.68 -1.99 -17.11
C GLN A 24 -21.46 -1.35 -18.48
N ILE A 25 -20.29 -0.77 -18.73
CA ILE A 25 -19.91 -0.24 -20.04
C ILE A 25 -19.90 -1.37 -21.09
N ILE A 26 -19.34 -2.54 -20.77
CA ILE A 26 -19.33 -3.69 -21.68
C ILE A 26 -20.74 -4.19 -21.98
N LEU A 27 -21.60 -4.32 -20.97
CA LEU A 27 -23.00 -4.74 -21.14
C LEU A 27 -23.79 -3.73 -21.98
N TYR A 28 -23.53 -2.44 -21.79
CA TYR A 28 -24.11 -1.36 -22.57
C TYR A 28 -23.70 -1.45 -24.05
N ILE A 29 -22.41 -1.61 -24.34
CA ILE A 29 -21.89 -1.73 -25.71
C ILE A 29 -22.42 -2.99 -26.41
N LYS A 30 -22.61 -4.10 -25.69
CA LYS A 30 -23.19 -5.33 -26.23
C LYS A 30 -24.68 -5.21 -26.59
N GLY A 31 -25.31 -4.05 -26.38
CA GLY A 31 -26.72 -3.80 -26.70
C GLY A 31 -27.70 -4.54 -25.78
N GLN A 32 -27.21 -5.13 -24.68
CA GLN A 32 -28.04 -5.96 -23.79
C GLN A 32 -28.90 -5.15 -22.81
N SER A 33 -28.64 -3.85 -22.68
CA SER A 33 -29.28 -3.02 -21.65
C SER A 33 -30.50 -2.23 -22.13
N GLY A 34 -30.67 -2.02 -23.44
CA GLY A 34 -31.76 -1.16 -23.97
C GLY A 34 -31.75 0.27 -23.42
N LEU A 35 -30.63 0.70 -22.83
CA LEU A 35 -30.49 1.97 -22.11
C LEU A 35 -30.16 3.11 -23.08
N PRO A 36 -30.59 4.34 -22.78
CA PRO A 36 -30.28 5.52 -23.57
C PRO A 36 -28.79 5.92 -23.49
N VAL A 37 -28.32 6.63 -24.52
CA VAL A 37 -26.88 6.91 -24.74
C VAL A 37 -26.21 7.68 -23.60
N TYR A 38 -26.93 8.60 -22.95
CA TYR A 38 -26.40 9.37 -21.83
C TYR A 38 -25.99 8.49 -20.63
N VAL A 39 -26.58 7.30 -20.47
CA VAL A 39 -26.25 6.38 -19.37
C VAL A 39 -24.87 5.75 -19.59
N GLY A 40 -24.53 5.42 -20.85
CA GLY A 40 -23.18 4.94 -21.19
C GLY A 40 -22.11 6.00 -20.90
N TYR A 41 -22.37 7.26 -21.24
CA TYR A 41 -21.48 8.38 -20.89
C TYR A 41 -21.36 8.56 -19.37
N LEU A 42 -22.44 8.39 -18.61
CA LEU A 42 -22.40 8.50 -17.16
C LEU A 42 -21.50 7.44 -16.52
N PHE A 43 -21.54 6.19 -17.01
CA PHE A 43 -20.63 5.14 -16.52
C PHE A 43 -19.16 5.45 -16.84
N ALA A 44 -18.86 5.97 -18.02
CA ALA A 44 -17.50 6.37 -18.40
C ALA A 44 -16.97 7.54 -17.55
N VAL A 45 -17.79 8.56 -17.33
CA VAL A 45 -17.44 9.70 -16.46
C VAL A 45 -17.24 9.24 -15.02
N GLY A 46 -18.13 8.37 -14.51
CA GLY A 46 -18.00 7.77 -13.19
C GLY A 46 -16.69 6.98 -13.04
N LEU A 47 -16.29 6.23 -14.06
CA LEU A 47 -15.02 5.51 -14.08
C LEU A 47 -13.83 6.48 -13.99
N CYS A 48 -13.81 7.55 -14.79
CA CYS A 48 -12.76 8.57 -14.74
C CYS A 48 -12.66 9.23 -13.36
N ILE A 49 -13.80 9.63 -12.77
CA ILE A 49 -13.82 10.24 -11.44
C ILE A 49 -13.29 9.26 -10.39
N SER A 50 -13.70 8.00 -10.45
CA SER A 50 -13.23 6.97 -9.52
C SER A 50 -11.72 6.75 -9.60
N ALA A 51 -11.14 6.79 -10.81
CA ALA A 51 -9.70 6.64 -11.03
C ALA A 51 -8.91 7.84 -10.49
N ILE A 52 -9.39 9.07 -10.73
CA ILE A 52 -8.76 10.29 -10.20
C ILE A 52 -8.80 10.29 -8.67
N LEU A 53 -9.95 9.96 -8.08
CA LEU A 53 -10.10 9.90 -6.63
C LEU A 53 -9.18 8.85 -6.01
N GLN A 54 -9.09 7.65 -6.61
CA GLN A 54 -8.17 6.61 -6.19
C GLN A 54 -6.72 7.11 -6.22
N ALA A 55 -6.29 7.74 -7.31
CA ALA A 55 -4.93 8.25 -7.47
C ALA A 55 -4.57 9.29 -6.39
N ILE A 56 -5.49 10.23 -6.12
CA ILE A 56 -5.29 11.25 -5.08
C ILE A 56 -5.18 10.59 -3.70
N ILE A 57 -6.09 9.68 -3.34
CA ILE A 57 -6.08 9.01 -2.03
C ILE A 57 -4.79 8.18 -1.87
N HIS A 58 -4.40 7.44 -2.91
CA HIS A 58 -3.18 6.64 -2.89
C HIS A 58 -1.94 7.52 -2.64
N GLN A 59 -1.83 8.65 -3.34
CA GLN A 59 -0.71 9.57 -3.16
C GLN A 59 -0.69 10.18 -1.75
N GLN A 60 -1.85 10.51 -1.17
CA GLN A 60 -1.93 11.01 0.20
C GLN A 60 -1.48 9.95 1.22
N ILE A 61 -1.82 8.68 1.01
CA ILE A 61 -1.36 7.57 1.85
C ILE A 61 0.15 7.41 1.75
N LEU A 62 0.71 7.39 0.54
CA LEU A 62 2.16 7.31 0.33
C LEU A 62 2.89 8.46 1.03
N LEU A 63 2.47 9.71 0.82
CA LEU A 63 3.07 10.87 1.46
C LEU A 63 3.00 10.79 2.99
N ARG A 64 1.89 10.28 3.54
CA ARG A 64 1.75 10.09 4.98
C ARG A 64 2.67 8.98 5.50
N ASN A 65 2.75 7.85 4.79
CA ASN A 65 3.63 6.74 5.15
C ASN A 65 5.09 7.19 5.13
N SER A 66 5.51 7.95 4.10
CA SER A 66 6.85 8.54 4.04
C SER A 66 7.12 9.47 5.22
N ARG A 67 6.16 10.34 5.59
CA ARG A 67 6.29 11.21 6.77
C ARG A 67 6.41 10.44 8.08
N MET A 68 5.74 9.30 8.20
CA MET A 68 5.88 8.42 9.36
C MET A 68 7.22 7.70 9.34
N GLY A 69 7.64 7.19 8.18
CA GLY A 69 8.93 6.54 7.96
C GLY A 69 10.10 7.43 8.38
N MET A 70 10.10 8.71 7.99
CA MET A 70 11.13 9.68 8.38
C MET A 70 11.24 9.92 9.90
N ARG A 71 10.16 9.67 10.68
CA ARG A 71 10.17 9.89 12.14
C ARG A 71 10.77 8.72 12.90
N VAL A 72 10.68 7.50 12.36
CA VAL A 72 11.17 6.28 13.00
C VAL A 72 12.68 6.32 13.29
N PRO A 73 13.58 6.59 12.32
CA PRO A 73 15.01 6.63 12.59
C PRO A 73 15.41 7.76 13.53
N ASN A 74 14.71 8.89 13.49
CA ASN A 74 14.96 10.03 14.39
C ASN A 74 14.59 9.69 15.85
N ALA A 75 13.46 9.02 16.06
CA ALA A 75 13.04 8.55 17.38
C ALA A 75 14.00 7.48 17.92
N LEU A 76 14.42 6.55 17.07
CA LEU A 76 15.40 5.50 17.39
C LEU A 76 16.75 6.11 17.79
N SER A 77 17.25 7.06 16.99
CA SER A 77 18.50 7.78 17.27
C SER A 77 18.45 8.53 18.61
N SER A 78 17.33 9.19 18.91
CA SER A 78 17.13 9.89 20.17
C SER A 78 17.09 8.93 21.38
N ALA A 79 16.40 7.79 21.25
CA ALA A 79 16.32 6.78 22.30
C ALA A 79 17.69 6.15 22.58
N ILE A 80 18.45 5.82 21.54
CA ILE A 80 19.80 5.24 21.66
C ILE A 80 20.74 6.27 22.29
N TYR A 81 20.70 7.53 21.86
CA TYR A 81 21.53 8.59 22.46
C TYR A 81 21.24 8.77 23.96
N ARG A 82 19.96 8.79 24.36
CA ARG A 82 19.57 8.83 25.78
C ARG A 82 20.07 7.61 26.56
N HIS A 83 20.01 6.43 25.95
CA HIS A 83 20.51 5.20 26.58
C HIS A 83 22.03 5.23 26.75
N LEU A 84 22.79 5.70 25.75
CA LEU A 84 24.24 5.85 25.82
C LEU A 84 24.69 6.79 26.94
N LEU A 85 23.93 7.84 27.24
CA LEU A 85 24.22 8.77 28.34
C LEU A 85 23.99 8.18 29.74
N THR A 86 23.29 7.05 29.86
CA THR A 86 22.94 6.42 31.14
C THR A 86 23.73 5.13 31.42
N ILE A 87 24.50 4.64 30.45
CA ILE A 87 25.31 3.43 30.59
C ILE A 87 26.66 3.71 31.26
N ASN A 88 27.09 2.82 32.17
CA ASN A 88 28.39 2.88 32.84
C ASN A 88 29.57 2.69 31.86
N THR A 89 30.69 3.37 32.11
CA THR A 89 31.90 3.42 31.27
C THR A 89 32.51 2.04 30.97
N ALA A 90 32.30 1.04 31.83
CA ALA A 90 32.74 -0.33 31.61
C ALA A 90 32.08 -1.01 30.39
N ALA A 91 30.81 -0.69 30.09
CA ALA A 91 30.10 -1.23 28.92
C ALA A 91 30.46 -0.51 27.61
N LEU A 92 30.91 0.75 27.71
CA LEU A 92 31.43 1.55 26.58
C LEU A 92 32.78 1.06 26.06
N HIS A 93 33.49 0.23 26.83
CA HIS A 93 34.81 -0.30 26.47
C HIS A 93 34.75 -1.44 25.41
N LYS A 94 33.58 -2.07 25.21
CA LYS A 94 33.33 -3.10 24.18
C LYS A 94 32.83 -2.53 22.85
N THR A 95 32.02 -1.47 22.91
CA THR A 95 31.48 -0.75 21.76
C THR A 95 31.38 0.72 22.14
N THR A 96 32.09 1.59 21.44
CA THR A 96 32.10 3.01 21.79
C THR A 96 30.76 3.66 21.43
N ALA A 97 30.35 4.69 22.19
CA ALA A 97 29.15 5.46 21.86
C ALA A 97 29.19 5.99 20.41
N ALA A 98 30.37 6.39 19.94
CA ALA A 98 30.59 6.83 18.56
C ALA A 98 30.30 5.73 17.53
N GLN A 99 30.70 4.48 17.80
CA GLN A 99 30.39 3.34 16.93
C GLN A 99 28.90 3.04 16.86
N MET A 100 28.18 3.10 18.00
CA MET A 100 26.73 2.91 18.00
C MET A 100 25.98 4.00 17.26
N VAL A 101 26.33 5.27 17.45
CA VAL A 101 25.70 6.39 16.73
C VAL A 101 25.98 6.28 15.23
N ASN A 102 27.20 5.92 14.83
CA ASN A 102 27.55 5.72 13.43
C ASN A 102 26.78 4.55 12.79
N LEU A 103 26.58 3.45 13.51
CA LEU A 103 25.79 2.31 13.05
C LEU A 103 24.32 2.72 12.80
N VAL A 104 23.73 3.44 13.76
CA VAL A 104 22.33 3.92 13.64
C VAL A 104 22.20 4.92 12.49
N ALA A 105 23.17 5.81 12.31
CA ALA A 105 23.20 6.74 11.19
C ALA A 105 23.30 6.02 9.84
N ASN A 106 24.09 4.94 9.76
CA ASN A 106 24.21 4.12 8.56
C ASN A 106 22.93 3.32 8.25
N ASP A 107 22.19 2.91 9.27
CA ASP A 107 20.96 2.12 9.10
C ASP A 107 19.68 2.97 9.06
N ALA A 108 19.76 4.27 9.33
CA ALA A 108 18.60 5.18 9.38
C ALA A 108 17.75 5.13 8.10
N GLY A 109 18.38 5.13 6.92
CA GLY A 109 17.68 5.03 5.65
C GLY A 109 16.95 3.70 5.47
N LYS A 110 17.54 2.59 5.94
CA LYS A 110 16.90 1.26 5.89
C LYS A 110 15.70 1.18 6.83
N PHE A 111 15.78 1.79 8.00
CA PHE A 111 14.65 1.84 8.93
C PHE A 111 13.49 2.69 8.41
N GLU A 112 13.79 3.78 7.71
CA GLU A 112 12.78 4.58 7.02
C GLU A 112 12.07 3.74 5.95
N GLU A 113 12.82 3.09 5.06
CA GLU A 113 12.29 2.25 4.00
C GLU A 113 11.47 1.08 4.55
N LEU A 114 11.98 0.37 5.55
CA LEU A 114 11.30 -0.75 6.20
C LEU A 114 9.99 -0.32 6.86
N SER A 115 9.97 0.85 7.51
CA SER A 115 8.74 1.37 8.11
C SER A 115 7.67 1.69 7.06
N ILE A 116 8.05 2.22 5.90
CA ILE A 116 7.13 2.49 4.79
C ILE A 116 6.65 1.17 4.17
N PHE A 117 7.57 0.23 3.97
CA PHE A 117 7.30 -1.06 3.36
C PHE A 117 6.30 -1.89 4.18
N VAL A 118 6.52 -2.02 5.50
CA VAL A 118 5.63 -2.82 6.37
C VAL A 118 4.19 -2.30 6.33
N HIS A 119 3.99 -0.98 6.40
CA HIS A 119 2.64 -0.41 6.36
C HIS A 119 1.98 -0.61 4.99
N THR A 120 2.75 -0.44 3.92
CA THR A 120 2.28 -0.61 2.54
C THR A 120 1.94 -2.08 2.25
N LEU A 121 2.73 -3.03 2.76
CA LEU A 121 2.50 -4.46 2.64
C LEU A 121 1.17 -4.88 3.26
N VAL A 122 0.89 -4.44 4.49
CA VAL A 122 -0.37 -4.77 5.18
C VAL A 122 -1.58 -4.25 4.39
N LEU A 123 -1.50 -3.02 3.87
CA LEU A 123 -2.55 -2.44 3.05
C LEU A 123 -2.76 -3.22 1.74
N ALA A 124 -1.67 -3.56 1.06
CA ALA A 124 -1.73 -4.34 -0.18
C ALA A 124 -2.35 -5.74 0.04
N LEU A 125 -2.05 -6.39 1.16
CA LEU A 125 -2.65 -7.69 1.51
C LEU A 125 -4.17 -7.58 1.71
N VAL A 126 -4.63 -6.56 2.43
CA VAL A 126 -6.06 -6.31 2.65
C VAL A 126 -6.77 -6.03 1.32
N GLU A 127 -6.16 -5.21 0.45
CA GLU A 127 -6.70 -4.89 -0.87
C GLU A 127 -6.76 -6.11 -1.80
N ALA A 128 -5.72 -6.94 -1.80
CA ALA A 128 -5.65 -8.17 -2.57
C ALA A 128 -6.74 -9.16 -2.14
N LEU A 129 -6.96 -9.33 -0.83
CA LEU A 129 -8.04 -10.18 -0.32
C LEU A 129 -9.43 -9.68 -0.73
N GLY A 130 -9.67 -8.37 -0.62
CA GLY A 130 -10.94 -7.77 -1.04
C GLY A 130 -11.21 -7.94 -2.54
N THR A 131 -10.19 -7.68 -3.37
CA THR A 131 -10.29 -7.85 -4.83
C THR A 131 -10.47 -9.32 -5.21
N PHE A 132 -9.72 -10.23 -4.58
CA PHE A 132 -9.87 -11.67 -4.80
C PHE A 132 -11.30 -12.14 -4.50
N ALA A 133 -11.86 -11.77 -3.34
CA ALA A 133 -13.22 -12.16 -2.95
C ALA A 133 -14.26 -11.66 -3.96
N LEU A 134 -14.12 -10.42 -4.44
CA LEU A 134 -15.01 -9.86 -5.44
C LEU A 134 -14.92 -10.62 -6.77
N VAL A 135 -13.71 -10.79 -7.30
CA VAL A 135 -13.52 -11.44 -8.61
C VAL A 135 -13.93 -12.92 -8.53
N TRP A 136 -13.67 -13.59 -7.41
CA TRP A 136 -14.14 -14.94 -7.13
C TRP A 136 -15.66 -15.02 -7.19
N TRP A 137 -16.39 -14.05 -6.65
CA TRP A 137 -17.86 -14.02 -6.72
C TRP A 137 -18.38 -13.93 -8.16
N TYR A 138 -17.70 -13.17 -9.04
CA TYR A 138 -18.15 -12.98 -10.42
C TYR A 138 -17.68 -14.04 -11.41
N ILE A 139 -16.43 -14.51 -11.26
CA ILE A 139 -15.76 -15.38 -12.24
C ILE A 139 -15.57 -16.80 -11.69
N GLY A 140 -15.46 -16.97 -10.37
CA GLY A 140 -15.26 -18.26 -9.72
C GLY A 140 -13.82 -18.77 -9.86
N LEU A 141 -13.69 -20.06 -10.17
CA LEU A 141 -12.42 -20.80 -10.19
C LEU A 141 -11.28 -20.16 -11.03
N PRO A 142 -11.53 -19.55 -12.20
CA PRO A 142 -10.49 -18.87 -12.99
C PRO A 142 -9.72 -17.79 -12.21
N THR A 143 -10.34 -17.19 -11.19
CA THR A 143 -9.71 -16.19 -10.31
C THR A 143 -8.48 -16.74 -9.60
N VAL A 144 -8.52 -17.99 -9.16
CA VAL A 144 -7.40 -18.64 -8.46
C VAL A 144 -6.20 -18.80 -9.38
N PHE A 145 -6.42 -19.19 -10.63
CA PHE A 145 -5.33 -19.30 -11.61
C PHE A 145 -4.69 -17.94 -11.89
N GLY A 146 -5.50 -16.88 -12.03
CA GLY A 146 -4.99 -15.51 -12.18
C GLY A 146 -4.11 -15.08 -11.00
N TYR A 147 -4.59 -15.28 -9.76
CA TYR A 147 -3.83 -14.96 -8.57
C TYR A 147 -2.59 -15.85 -8.36
N ALA A 148 -2.64 -17.12 -8.77
CA ALA A 148 -1.47 -18.00 -8.73
C ALA A 148 -0.34 -17.47 -9.63
N VAL A 149 -0.67 -16.96 -10.82
CA VAL A 149 0.29 -16.30 -11.71
C VAL A 149 0.85 -15.03 -11.06
N LEU A 150 -0.01 -14.20 -10.46
CA LEU A 150 0.44 -13.00 -9.73
C LEU A 150 1.41 -13.34 -8.59
N LEU A 151 1.12 -14.38 -7.81
CA LEU A 151 1.99 -14.83 -6.73
C LEU A 151 3.32 -15.39 -7.24
N LEU A 152 3.33 -16.05 -8.39
CA LEU A 152 4.55 -16.55 -9.02
C LEU A 152 5.41 -15.42 -9.61
N LEU A 153 4.81 -14.30 -9.98
CA LEU A 153 5.54 -13.10 -10.43
C LEU A 153 6.29 -12.40 -9.30
N VAL A 154 5.82 -12.49 -8.04
CA VAL A 154 6.49 -11.88 -6.88
C VAL A 154 7.96 -12.35 -6.73
N PRO A 155 8.28 -13.65 -6.61
CA PRO A 155 9.66 -14.11 -6.49
C PRO A 155 10.47 -13.83 -7.74
N ILE A 156 9.84 -13.85 -8.93
CA ILE A 156 10.50 -13.48 -10.18
C ILE A 156 10.98 -12.02 -10.12
N GLN A 157 10.12 -11.11 -9.64
CA GLN A 157 10.46 -9.71 -9.49
C GLN A 157 11.60 -9.49 -8.47
N PHE A 158 11.65 -10.26 -7.39
CA PHE A 158 12.77 -10.23 -6.44
C PHE A 158 14.09 -10.74 -7.03
N ILE A 159 14.06 -11.68 -7.97
CA ILE A 159 15.28 -12.18 -8.63
C ILE A 159 15.84 -11.15 -9.62
N PHE A 160 14.98 -10.34 -10.23
CA PHE A 160 15.36 -9.32 -11.22
C PHE A 160 15.59 -7.92 -10.66
N SER A 161 15.30 -7.69 -9.38
CA SER A 161 15.50 -6.41 -8.69
C SER A 161 16.81 -6.38 -7.91
#